data_AF-A0A9E5BF29-F1
#
_entry.id   AF-A0A9E5BF29-F1
#
_cell.length_a   1.000
_cell.length_b   1.000
_cell.length_c   1.000
_cell.angle_alpha   90.00
_cell.angle_beta   90.00
_cell.angle_gamma   90.00
#
_symmetry.space_group_name_H-M   'P 1'
#
loop_
_entity.id
_entity.type
_entity.pdbx_description
1 polymer ?
#
loop_
_entity_poly.entity_id
_entity_poly.type
_entity_poly.pdbx_seq_one_letter_code
_entity_poly.pdbx_strand_id
1 'polypeptide(L)'
;MHSVFTDEKDLQGMREAGRLASEVLDYIGPFVKPGVSTGELDRLCHTYMRDVQHTIPAPLNYQPPGYPPFPASICTSVNDVICHGIPGDKVQKNGDVVNLDI
;
A
#
# COMPACT_ATOMS: atom_id res chain seq x y z
N MET A 1 -20.11 -14.58 -8.31
CA MET A 1 -19.21 -15.73 -8.03
C MET A 1 -18.71 -15.56 -6.60
N HIS A 2 -19.25 -16.33 -5.66
CA HIS A 2 -18.77 -16.32 -4.26
C HIS A 2 -17.91 -17.58 -4.08
N SER A 3 -16.71 -17.55 -4.64
CA SER A 3 -15.74 -18.61 -4.40
C SER A 3 -15.02 -18.26 -3.11
N VAL A 4 -15.30 -19.02 -2.04
CA VAL A 4 -14.51 -18.95 -0.80
C VAL A 4 -13.40 -19.98 -0.94
N PHE A 5 -12.15 -19.51 -0.88
CA PHE A 5 -10.96 -20.33 -1.04
C PHE A 5 -10.49 -20.81 0.33
N THR A 6 -10.80 -22.07 0.66
CA THR A 6 -10.54 -22.66 1.98
C THR A 6 -9.60 -23.86 1.96
N ASP A 7 -9.12 -24.26 0.78
CA ASP A 7 -8.18 -25.36 0.68
C ASP A 7 -6.85 -24.99 1.34
N GLU A 8 -6.13 -25.98 1.88
CA GLU A 8 -4.86 -25.79 2.60
C GLU A 8 -3.88 -24.89 1.83
N LYS A 9 -3.79 -25.09 0.51
CA LYS A 9 -2.94 -24.30 -0.39
C LYS A 9 -3.34 -22.82 -0.43
N ASP A 10 -4.63 -22.53 -0.52
CA ASP A 10 -5.14 -21.16 -0.57
C ASP A 10 -4.91 -20.45 0.76
N LEU A 11 -5.14 -21.16 1.87
CA LEU A 11 -4.88 -20.65 3.21
C LEU A 11 -3.39 -20.35 3.44
N GLN A 12 -2.49 -21.21 2.94
CA GLN A 12 -1.04 -20.96 2.99
C GLN A 12 -0.65 -19.74 2.14
N GLY A 13 -1.22 -19.59 0.94
CA GLY A 13 -1.03 -18.41 0.11
C GLY A 13 -1.47 -17.11 0.79
N MET A 14 -2.65 -17.11 1.42
CA MET A 14 -3.15 -15.94 2.16
C MET A 14 -2.32 -15.61 3.40
N ARG A 15 -1.79 -16.62 4.11
CA ARG A 15 -0.86 -16.39 5.24
C ARG A 15 0.43 -15.71 4.78
N GLU A 16 0.98 -16.17 3.66
CA GLU A 16 2.19 -15.58 3.10
C GLU A 16 1.93 -14.15 2.60
N ALA A 17 0.83 -13.91 1.89
CA ALA A 17 0.45 -12.57 1.44
C ALA A 17 0.28 -11.60 2.62
N GLY A 18 -0.40 -12.03 3.69
CA GLY A 18 -0.58 -11.23 4.90
C GLY A 18 0.75 -10.93 5.62
N ARG A 19 1.65 -11.91 5.70
CA ARG A 19 3.01 -11.71 6.25
C ARG A 19 3.78 -10.66 5.44
N LEU A 20 3.81 -10.80 4.12
CA LEU A 20 4.53 -9.89 3.24
C LEU A 20 3.96 -8.46 3.30
N ALA A 21 2.63 -8.31 3.35
CA ALA A 21 2.01 -6.99 3.52
C ALA A 21 2.38 -6.34 4.87
N SER A 22 2.40 -7.12 5.96
CA SER A 22 2.85 -6.64 7.28
C SER A 22 4.31 -6.18 7.26
N GLU A 23 5.18 -6.90 6.54
CA GLU A 23 6.59 -6.53 6.43
C GLU A 23 6.81 -5.21 5.68
N VAL A 24 5.97 -4.87 4.70
CA VAL A 24 6.01 -3.56 4.05
C VAL A 24 5.64 -2.45 5.04
N LEU A 25 4.62 -2.67 5.89
CA LEU A 25 4.24 -1.73 6.95
C LEU A 25 5.38 -1.51 7.96
N ASP A 26 6.04 -2.59 8.40
CA ASP A 26 7.19 -2.51 9.29
C ASP A 26 8.37 -1.78 8.64
N TYR A 27 8.63 -2.07 7.36
CA TYR A 27 9.68 -1.44 6.56
C TYR A 27 9.45 0.07 6.39
N ILE A 28 8.22 0.50 6.09
CA ILE A 28 7.95 1.91 5.79
C ILE A 28 7.86 2.79 7.04
N GLY A 29 7.52 2.21 8.20
CA GLY A 29 7.34 2.93 9.46
C GLY A 29 8.42 3.98 9.78
N PRO A 30 9.72 3.65 9.71
CA PRO A 30 10.82 4.61 9.96
C PRO A 30 10.89 5.81 9.00
N PHE A 31 10.22 5.75 7.84
CA PHE A 31 10.18 6.82 6.84
C PHE A 31 8.96 7.73 7.00
N VAL A 32 7.97 7.36 7.81
CA VAL A 32 6.79 8.17 8.13
C VAL A 32 7.18 9.28 9.11
N LYS A 33 7.62 10.42 8.57
CA LYS A 33 8.08 11.57 9.37
C LYS A 33 7.86 12.90 8.64
N PRO A 34 7.83 14.03 9.38
CA PRO A 34 7.70 15.34 8.78
C PRO A 34 8.76 15.61 7.70
N GLY A 35 8.36 16.25 6.61
CA GLY A 35 9.22 16.55 5.47
C GLY A 35 9.29 15.47 4.39
N VAL A 36 8.70 14.29 4.60
CA VAL A 36 8.62 13.23 3.59
C VAL A 36 7.32 13.34 2.80
N SER A 37 7.39 13.30 1.47
CA SER A 37 6.20 13.29 0.62
C SER A 37 5.54 11.92 0.59
N THR A 38 4.22 11.91 0.40
CA THR A 38 3.46 10.67 0.18
C THR A 38 3.96 9.89 -1.04
N GLY A 39 4.37 10.58 -2.11
CA GLY A 39 4.99 9.94 -3.28
C GLY A 39 6.34 9.28 -2.99
N GLU A 40 7.13 9.81 -2.05
CA GLU A 40 8.36 9.15 -1.61
C GLU A 40 8.04 7.87 -0.82
N LEU A 41 7.01 7.88 0.03
CA LEU A 41 6.57 6.67 0.73
C LEU A 41 6.11 5.58 -0.25
N ASP A 42 5.34 5.95 -1.27
CA ASP A 42 4.91 5.04 -2.33
C ASP A 42 6.10 4.44 -3.08
N ARG A 43 7.07 5.27 -3.48
CA ARG A 43 8.28 4.82 -4.17
C ARG A 43 9.07 3.80 -3.35
N LEU A 44 9.25 4.05 -2.05
CA LEU A 44 9.94 3.13 -1.14
C LEU A 44 9.19 1.79 -1.02
N CYS A 45 7.87 1.83 -0.83
CA CYS A 45 7.04 0.62 -0.76
C CYS A 45 7.07 -0.16 -2.08
N HIS A 46 6.94 0.53 -3.22
CA HIS A 46 7.03 -0.07 -4.56
C HIS A 46 8.36 -0.79 -4.76
N THR A 47 9.47 -0.12 -4.48
CA THR A 47 10.82 -0.70 -4.60
C THR A 47 10.99 -1.89 -3.66
N TYR A 48 10.52 -1.81 -2.42
CA TYR A 48 10.63 -2.92 -1.47
C TYR A 48 9.82 -4.14 -1.93
N MET A 49 8.56 -3.96 -2.31
CA MET A 49 7.72 -5.03 -2.84
C MET A 49 8.36 -5.70 -4.08
N ARG A 50 8.79 -4.90 -5.06
CA ARG A 50 9.34 -5.42 -6.32
C ARG A 50 10.73 -6.05 -6.18
N ASP A 51 11.65 -5.33 -5.55
CA ASP A 51 13.08 -5.68 -5.58
C ASP A 51 13.51 -6.56 -4.42
N VAL A 52 12.80 -6.52 -3.28
CA VAL A 52 13.13 -7.30 -2.08
C VAL A 52 12.18 -8.48 -1.91
N GLN A 53 10.88 -8.25 -1.95
CA GLN A 53 9.88 -9.31 -1.74
C GLN A 53 9.53 -10.06 -3.03
N HIS A 54 9.88 -9.50 -4.20
CA HIS A 54 9.52 -10.03 -5.52
C HIS A 54 8.00 -10.20 -5.71
N THR A 55 7.23 -9.25 -5.14
CA THR A 55 5.77 -9.17 -5.24
C THR A 55 5.34 -8.06 -6.19
N ILE A 56 4.04 -8.02 -6.49
CA ILE A 56 3.40 -6.95 -7.24
C ILE A 56 2.52 -6.12 -6.29
N PRO A 57 2.58 -4.78 -6.33
CA PRO A 57 1.66 -3.96 -5.56
C PRO A 57 0.23 -4.11 -6.09
N ALA A 58 -0.69 -4.57 -5.26
CA ALA A 58 -2.07 -4.85 -5.68
C ALA A 58 -2.85 -3.60 -6.13
N PRO A 59 -2.68 -2.41 -5.51
CA PRO A 59 -3.36 -1.19 -5.96
C PRO A 59 -2.93 -0.72 -7.36
N LEU A 60 -1.69 -1.01 -7.78
CA LEU A 60 -1.12 -0.45 -9.01
C LEU A 60 -1.87 -0.97 -10.24
N ASN A 61 -2.46 -0.04 -11.01
CA ASN A 61 -3.34 -0.30 -12.14
C ASN A 61 -4.62 -1.08 -11.80
N TYR A 62 -4.99 -1.20 -10.53
CA TYR A 62 -6.27 -1.75 -10.15
C TYR A 62 -7.40 -0.87 -10.70
N GLN A 63 -8.28 -1.46 -11.50
CA GLN A 63 -9.31 -0.75 -12.24
C GLN A 63 -10.68 -1.43 -12.10
N PRO A 64 -11.44 -1.12 -11.05
CA PRO A 64 -12.85 -1.52 -10.95
C PRO A 64 -13.67 -0.96 -12.13
N PRO A 65 -14.74 -1.66 -12.58
CA PRO A 65 -15.62 -1.16 -13.62
C PRO A 65 -16.15 0.26 -13.29
N GLY A 66 -15.97 1.19 -14.23
CA GLY A 66 -16.42 2.57 -14.09
C GLY A 66 -15.42 3.54 -13.45
N TYR A 67 -14.22 3.08 -13.08
CA TYR A 67 -13.15 3.92 -12.52
C TYR A 67 -11.89 3.92 -13.40
N PRO A 68 -11.08 4.99 -13.37
CA PRO A 68 -9.74 4.96 -13.96
C PRO A 68 -8.83 4.01 -13.15
N PRO A 69 -7.76 3.47 -13.77
CA PRO A 69 -6.79 2.66 -13.04
C PRO A 69 -6.13 3.48 -11.93
N PHE A 70 -5.99 2.88 -10.75
CA PHE A 70 -5.30 3.53 -9.64
C PHE A 70 -3.79 3.66 -9.97
N PRO A 71 -3.19 4.85 -9.83
CA PRO A 71 -1.90 5.16 -10.47
C PRO A 71 -0.67 4.86 -9.59
N ALA A 72 -0.85 4.40 -8.35
CA ALA A 72 0.21 4.24 -7.37
C ALA A 72 0.20 2.83 -6.75
N SER A 73 1.24 2.51 -5.99
CA SER A 73 1.47 1.19 -5.40
C SER A 73 0.80 1.00 -4.05
N ILE A 74 0.58 2.09 -3.31
CA ILE A 74 -0.13 2.11 -2.02
C ILE A 74 -1.11 3.28 -1.98
N CYS A 75 -2.04 3.29 -1.01
CA CYS A 75 -2.82 4.49 -0.70
C CYS A 75 -2.18 5.26 0.46
N THR A 76 -2.22 6.60 0.39
CA THR A 76 -1.74 7.49 1.47
C THR A 76 -2.83 8.50 1.82
N SER A 77 -3.46 8.31 2.98
CA SER A 77 -4.64 9.08 3.37
C SER A 77 -4.31 9.95 4.58
N VAL A 78 -3.97 11.22 4.31
CA VAL A 78 -3.51 12.18 5.33
C VAL A 78 -4.68 13.04 5.84
N ASN A 79 -4.89 13.06 7.15
CA ASN A 79 -5.88 13.84 7.88
C ASN A 79 -7.34 13.59 7.46
N ASP A 80 -7.94 14.50 6.70
CA ASP A 80 -9.34 14.48 6.26
C ASP A 80 -9.58 13.54 5.07
N VAL A 81 -8.51 13.02 4.46
CA VAL A 81 -8.61 11.98 3.44
C VAL A 81 -9.01 10.67 4.12
N ILE A 82 -10.22 10.20 3.82
CA ILE A 82 -10.81 9.02 4.47
C ILE A 82 -10.08 7.73 4.06
N CYS A 83 -9.96 7.48 2.76
CA CYS A 83 -9.27 6.34 2.18
C CYS A 83 -8.88 6.64 0.72
N HIS A 84 -8.10 5.74 0.11
CA HIS A 84 -7.70 5.80 -1.30
C HIS A 84 -7.03 7.13 -1.73
N GLY A 85 -6.35 7.81 -0.81
CA GLY A 85 -5.54 8.98 -1.16
C GLY A 85 -4.42 8.58 -2.11
N ILE A 86 -4.31 9.28 -3.24
CA ILE A 86 -3.27 9.02 -4.25
C ILE A 86 -1.96 9.67 -3.77
N PRO A 87 -0.88 8.88 -3.59
CA PRO A 87 0.44 9.42 -3.28
C PRO A 87 0.93 10.45 -4.30
N GLY A 88 1.59 11.50 -3.83
CA GLY A 88 2.14 12.55 -4.70
C GLY A 88 2.95 13.59 -3.93
N ASP A 89 2.83 14.86 -4.34
CA ASP A 89 3.64 15.97 -3.82
C ASP A 89 3.28 16.40 -2.38
N LYS A 90 2.23 15.81 -1.77
CA LYS A 90 1.82 16.15 -0.40
C LYS A 90 2.93 15.74 0.58
N VAL A 91 3.55 16.74 1.22
CA VAL A 91 4.59 16.57 2.25
C VAL A 91 3.96 16.51 3.64
N GLN A 92 4.33 15.48 4.40
CA GLN A 92 3.87 15.30 5.78
C GLN A 92 4.40 16.40 6.70
N LYS A 93 3.55 16.86 7.62
CA LYS A 93 3.87 17.88 8.63
C LYS A 93 3.84 17.26 10.03
N ASN A 94 4.54 17.90 10.97
CA ASN A 94 4.43 17.52 12.36
C ASN A 94 2.99 17.70 12.85
N GLY A 95 2.41 16.64 13.42
CA GLY A 95 1.02 16.61 13.87
C GLY A 95 0.02 16.07 12.84
N ASP A 96 0.44 15.80 11.59
CA ASP A 96 -0.38 15.05 10.64
C ASP A 96 -0.58 13.61 11.12
N VAL A 97 -1.75 13.05 10.83
CA VAL A 97 -2.01 11.61 10.88
C VAL A 97 -2.13 11.09 9.46
N VAL A 98 -1.55 9.92 9.20
CA VAL A 98 -1.58 9.28 7.89
C VAL A 98 -1.95 7.81 8.02
N ASN A 99 -2.91 7.38 7.22
CA ASN A 99 -3.17 5.97 6.96
C ASN A 99 -2.37 5.54 5.71
N LEU A 100 -1.70 4.40 5.82
CA LEU A 100 -1.06 3.69 4.71
C LEU A 100 -1.83 2.40 4.48
N ASP A 101 -2.33 2.23 3.26
CA ASP A 101 -2.99 1.01 2.80
C ASP A 101 -2.10 0.33 1.77
N ILE A 102 -1.65 -0.88 2.08
CA ILE A 102 -0.59 -1.63 1.38
C ILE A 102 -1.19 -2.70 0.49
#